data_AF-A0A8T3TRQ3-F1
#
_entry.id   AF-A0A8T3TRQ3-F1
#
_cell.length_a   1.000
_cell.length_b   1.000
_cell.length_c   1.000
_cell.angle_alpha   90.00
_cell.angle_beta   90.00
_cell.angle_gamma   90.00
#
_symmetry.space_group_name_H-M   'P 1'
#
loop_
_entity.id
_entity.type
_entity.pdbx_description
1 polymer ?
#
loop_
_entity_poly.entity_id
_entity_poly.type
_entity_poly.pdbx_seq_one_letter_code
_entity_poly.pdbx_strand_id
1 'polypeptide(L)'
;LVQLGALFIGGLIISLGLMLGFEQAAGGIYLLTQLVAVVLFVVRIMPRALRRDWTASDPMRHFGAASLWAVVALLLFMYLVFTFISAGDPDELPFNVLIASDHAVYIGVITNIILGLLSVLVLRGAAAWIGHVVFLGVNLGLVVFVIGLIVDTAEIKRIGAPVMGVTLLVALAFLAVRAWSSAPDTSELDAPEPDST
;
A
#
# COMPACT_ATOMS: atom_id res chain seq x y z
N LEU A 1 15.63 10.63 3.95
CA LEU A 1 16.06 11.36 2.73
C LEU A 1 16.89 10.50 1.80
N VAL A 2 17.99 9.87 2.24
CA VAL A 2 18.85 9.02 1.37
C VAL A 2 18.06 7.95 0.60
N GLN A 3 17.15 7.22 1.27
CA GLN A 3 16.31 6.22 0.60
C GLN A 3 15.39 6.84 -0.47
N LEU A 4 14.70 7.94 -0.16
CA LEU A 4 13.83 8.64 -1.11
C LEU A 4 14.63 9.17 -2.31
N GLY A 5 15.81 9.73 -2.04
CA GLY A 5 16.74 10.16 -3.08
C GLY A 5 17.19 8.99 -3.96
N ALA A 6 17.52 7.84 -3.38
CA ALA A 6 17.89 6.64 -4.14
C ALA A 6 16.75 6.13 -5.03
N LEU A 7 15.52 6.02 -4.50
CA LEU A 7 14.32 5.65 -5.27
C LEU A 7 14.09 6.60 -6.44
N PHE A 8 14.17 7.91 -6.19
CA PHE A 8 13.92 8.94 -7.19
C PHE A 8 15.00 8.98 -8.27
N ILE A 9 16.27 8.96 -7.88
CA ILE A 9 17.40 8.97 -8.80
C ILE A 9 17.39 7.70 -9.65
N GLY A 10 17.14 6.53 -9.05
CA GLY A 10 16.96 5.28 -9.79
C GLY A 10 15.89 5.41 -10.86
N GLY A 11 14.70 5.90 -10.48
CA GLY A 11 13.58 6.14 -11.39
C GLY A 11 13.94 7.06 -12.57
N LEU A 12 14.62 8.19 -12.31
CA LEU A 12 15.07 9.08 -13.38
C LEU A 12 16.07 8.41 -14.32
N ILE A 13 17.01 7.63 -13.78
CA ILE A 13 18.05 6.95 -14.56
C ILE A 13 17.42 5.93 -15.51
N ILE A 14 16.50 5.07 -15.02
CA ILE A 14 15.85 4.08 -15.88
C ILE A 14 14.98 4.74 -16.94
N SER A 15 14.25 5.81 -16.62
CA SER A 15 13.46 6.55 -17.61
C SER A 15 14.33 7.18 -18.71
N LEU A 16 15.46 7.79 -18.34
CA LEU A 16 16.41 8.34 -19.31
C LEU A 16 17.05 7.24 -20.17
N GLY A 17 17.40 6.10 -19.56
CA GLY A 17 17.98 4.98 -20.30
C GLY A 17 17.03 4.34 -21.29
N LEU A 18 15.75 4.20 -20.93
CA LEU A 18 14.70 3.76 -21.85
C LEU A 18 14.51 4.74 -23.02
N MET A 19 14.60 6.04 -22.76
CA MET A 19 14.44 7.06 -23.80
C MET A 19 15.64 7.12 -24.76
N LEU A 20 16.85 6.84 -24.28
CA LEU A 20 18.10 7.03 -24.99
C LEU A 20 18.71 5.72 -25.53
N GLY A 21 18.07 4.57 -25.30
CA GLY A 21 18.50 3.28 -25.85
C GLY A 21 19.67 2.61 -25.11
N PHE A 22 19.80 2.84 -23.79
CA PHE A 22 20.80 2.18 -22.93
C PHE A 22 20.15 1.51 -21.72
N GLU A 23 19.08 0.77 -21.98
CA GLU A 23 18.18 0.14 -20.99
C GLU A 23 18.95 -0.75 -20.01
N GLN A 24 19.92 -1.52 -20.51
CA GLN A 24 20.69 -2.46 -19.69
C GLN A 24 21.54 -1.73 -18.64
N ALA A 25 22.28 -0.68 -19.03
CA ALA A 25 23.11 0.08 -18.11
C ALA A 25 22.26 0.85 -17.10
N ALA A 26 21.18 1.50 -17.57
CA ALA A 26 20.29 2.27 -16.71
C ALA A 26 19.51 1.38 -15.75
N GLY A 27 19.01 0.23 -16.20
CA GLY A 27 18.33 -0.75 -15.36
C GLY A 27 19.26 -1.36 -14.33
N GLY A 28 20.52 -1.63 -14.66
CA GLY A 28 21.52 -2.08 -13.69
C GLY A 28 21.73 -1.07 -12.55
N ILE A 29 21.88 0.22 -12.89
CA ILE A 29 22.02 1.29 -11.89
C ILE A 29 20.72 1.45 -11.08
N TYR A 30 19.56 1.39 -11.72
CA TYR A 30 18.26 1.37 -11.05
C TYR A 30 18.22 0.28 -9.98
N LEU A 31 18.51 -0.97 -10.34
CA LEU A 31 18.47 -2.12 -9.42
C LEU A 31 19.40 -1.91 -8.22
N LEU A 32 20.61 -1.38 -8.43
CA LEU A 32 21.54 -1.09 -7.33
C LEU A 32 21.01 -0.02 -6.39
N THR A 33 20.52 1.11 -6.94
CA THR A 33 19.97 2.20 -6.12
C THR A 33 18.74 1.73 -5.33
N GLN A 34 17.94 0.86 -5.95
CA GLN A 34 16.74 0.29 -5.36
C GLN A 34 17.04 -0.72 -4.27
N LEU A 35 18.06 -1.56 -4.47
CA LEU A 35 18.56 -2.47 -3.44
C LEU A 35 19.03 -1.70 -2.21
N VAL A 36 19.81 -0.63 -2.40
CA VAL A 36 20.25 0.24 -1.29
C VAL A 36 19.04 0.85 -0.57
N ALA A 37 18.04 1.34 -1.32
CA ALA A 37 16.82 1.88 -0.75
C ALA A 37 16.05 0.85 0.10
N VAL A 38 15.86 -0.38 -0.41
CA VAL A 38 15.20 -1.48 0.31
C VAL A 38 15.97 -1.83 1.57
N VAL A 39 17.29 -2.04 1.48
CA VAL A 39 18.11 -2.42 2.64
C VAL A 39 18.02 -1.35 3.74
N LEU A 40 18.14 -0.07 3.36
CA LEU A 40 18.02 1.02 4.33
C LEU A 40 16.63 1.09 4.95
N PHE A 41 15.56 0.86 4.17
CA PHE A 41 14.20 0.81 4.67
C PHE A 41 13.99 -0.33 5.67
N VAL A 42 14.41 -1.54 5.30
CA VAL A 42 14.28 -2.77 6.09
C VAL A 42 15.06 -2.67 7.39
N VAL A 43 16.24 -2.05 7.38
CA VAL A 43 17.07 -1.93 8.60
C VAL A 43 16.62 -0.77 9.48
N ARG A 44 16.21 0.37 8.90
CA ARG A 44 15.97 1.59 9.68
C ARG A 44 14.50 1.84 10.02
N ILE A 45 13.58 1.52 9.12
CA ILE A 45 12.18 1.93 9.25
C ILE A 45 11.31 0.73 9.64
N MET A 46 11.42 -0.36 8.89
CA MET A 46 10.61 -1.55 9.06
C MET A 46 10.59 -2.11 10.49
N PRO A 47 11.69 -2.22 11.26
CA PRO A 47 11.65 -2.82 12.59
C PRO A 47 10.80 -2.00 13.57
N ARG A 48 10.77 -0.67 13.42
CA ARG A 48 9.93 0.22 14.23
C ARG A 48 8.46 0.08 13.84
N ALA A 49 8.16 -0.11 12.56
CA ALA A 49 6.82 -0.33 12.06
C ALA A 49 6.25 -1.69 12.50
N LEU A 50 7.10 -2.73 12.59
CA LEU A 50 6.67 -4.10 12.94
C LEU A 50 6.55 -4.37 14.43
N ARG A 51 7.16 -3.57 15.30
CA ARG A 51 7.11 -3.72 16.78
C ARG A 51 5.73 -3.50 17.42
N ARG A 52 4.68 -3.37 16.61
CA ARG A 52 3.31 -3.16 17.08
C ARG A 52 2.69 -4.49 17.48
N ASP A 53 1.71 -4.43 18.38
CA ASP A 53 0.88 -5.60 18.66
C ASP A 53 -0.01 -5.85 17.43
N TRP A 54 0.16 -7.02 16.79
CA TRP A 54 -0.59 -7.40 15.61
C TRP A 54 -1.98 -7.95 15.94
N THR A 55 -2.20 -8.33 17.20
CA THR A 55 -3.44 -8.94 17.68
C THR A 55 -4.43 -7.90 18.21
N ALA A 56 -3.95 -6.87 18.90
CA ALA A 56 -4.78 -5.76 19.38
C ALA A 56 -5.42 -4.96 18.24
N SER A 57 -6.63 -4.42 18.40
CA SER A 57 -7.30 -3.59 17.39
C SER A 57 -6.69 -2.17 17.23
N ASP A 58 -5.38 -2.09 17.05
CA ASP A 58 -4.67 -0.83 16.81
C ASP A 58 -4.67 -0.47 15.31
N PRO A 59 -5.20 0.70 14.91
CA PRO A 59 -5.07 1.23 13.56
C PRO A 59 -3.63 1.32 13.05
N MET A 60 -2.64 1.45 13.95
CA MET A 60 -1.24 1.57 13.57
C MET A 60 -0.68 0.32 12.89
N ARG A 61 -1.31 -0.85 13.06
CA ARG A 61 -0.92 -2.09 12.35
C ARG A 61 -0.99 -1.95 10.84
N HIS A 62 -1.88 -1.10 10.32
CA HIS A 62 -1.94 -0.83 8.88
C HIS A 62 -0.64 -0.23 8.35
N PHE A 63 0.05 0.63 9.12
CA PHE A 63 1.37 1.15 8.73
C PHE A 63 2.46 0.08 8.77
N GLY A 64 2.36 -0.85 9.71
CA GLY A 64 3.21 -2.05 9.75
C GLY A 64 3.02 -2.92 8.50
N ALA A 65 1.77 -3.21 8.14
CA ALA A 65 1.42 -3.95 6.94
C ALA A 65 1.86 -3.23 5.66
N ALA A 66 1.64 -1.91 5.57
CA ALA A 66 2.12 -1.10 4.46
C ALA A 66 3.64 -1.16 4.30
N SER A 67 4.39 -1.22 5.40
CA SER A 67 5.84 -1.37 5.36
C SER A 67 6.26 -2.74 4.81
N LEU A 68 5.56 -3.82 5.17
CA LEU A 68 5.79 -5.15 4.58
C LEU A 68 5.52 -5.15 3.08
N TRP A 69 4.36 -4.62 2.68
CA TRP A 69 3.95 -4.57 1.30
C TRP A 69 4.83 -3.67 0.44
N ALA A 70 5.37 -2.58 0.99
CA ALA A 70 6.32 -1.73 0.27
C ALA A 70 7.59 -2.50 -0.12
N VAL A 71 8.08 -3.37 0.77
CA VAL A 71 9.22 -4.25 0.46
C VAL A 71 8.84 -5.29 -0.58
N VAL A 72 7.68 -5.95 -0.41
CA VAL A 72 7.21 -6.97 -1.36
C VAL A 72 7.02 -6.37 -2.76
N ALA A 73 6.24 -5.30 -2.88
CA ALA A 73 6.02 -4.60 -4.14
C ALA A 73 7.35 -4.23 -4.79
N LEU A 74 8.29 -3.76 -3.97
CA LEU A 74 9.54 -3.30 -4.53
C LEU A 74 10.44 -4.45 -5.02
N LEU A 75 10.47 -5.57 -4.31
CA LEU A 75 11.18 -6.76 -4.75
C LEU A 75 10.56 -7.32 -6.05
N LEU A 76 9.24 -7.33 -6.18
CA LEU A 76 8.55 -7.74 -7.41
C LEU A 76 8.91 -6.83 -8.58
N PHE A 77 8.93 -5.51 -8.36
CA PHE A 77 9.30 -4.56 -9.40
C PHE A 77 10.78 -4.64 -9.79
N MET A 78 11.68 -4.85 -8.83
CA MET A 78 13.09 -5.13 -9.10
C MET A 78 13.26 -6.40 -9.92
N TYR A 79 12.51 -7.46 -9.62
CA TYR A 79 12.50 -8.68 -10.43
C TYR A 79 12.03 -8.42 -11.88
N LEU A 80 11.01 -7.59 -12.07
CA LEU A 80 10.53 -7.21 -13.41
C LEU A 80 11.58 -6.43 -14.19
N VAL A 81 12.23 -5.44 -13.57
CA VAL A 81 13.30 -4.68 -14.21
C VAL A 81 14.48 -5.59 -14.55
N PHE A 82 14.87 -6.49 -13.66
CA PHE A 82 15.93 -7.46 -13.92
C PHE A 82 15.58 -8.35 -15.12
N THR A 83 14.35 -8.86 -15.18
CA THR A 83 13.87 -9.68 -16.29
C THR A 83 13.88 -8.88 -17.59
N PHE A 84 13.35 -7.66 -17.57
CA PHE A 84 13.32 -6.76 -18.73
C PHE A 84 14.69 -6.53 -19.35
N ILE A 85 15.70 -6.21 -18.54
CA ILE A 85 17.05 -5.88 -19.04
C ILE A 85 17.91 -7.11 -19.36
N SER A 86 17.47 -8.29 -18.95
CA SER A 86 18.18 -9.56 -19.19
C SER A 86 17.54 -10.37 -20.31
N ALA A 87 16.27 -10.12 -20.62
CA ALA A 87 15.55 -10.79 -21.69
C ALA A 87 16.07 -10.31 -23.06
N GLY A 88 16.15 -11.25 -24.00
CA GLY A 88 16.42 -10.93 -25.41
C GLY A 88 15.16 -10.46 -26.15
N ASP A 89 13.98 -10.76 -25.60
CA ASP A 89 12.67 -10.42 -26.14
C ASP A 89 11.80 -9.76 -25.06
N PRO A 90 11.34 -8.50 -25.24
CA PRO A 90 10.43 -7.83 -24.32
C PRO A 90 9.09 -8.53 -24.08
N ASP A 91 8.65 -9.39 -25.00
CA ASP A 91 7.39 -10.13 -24.85
C ASP A 91 7.45 -11.23 -23.77
N GLU A 92 8.65 -11.54 -23.26
CA GLU A 92 8.87 -12.50 -22.17
C GLU A 92 8.58 -11.93 -20.77
N LEU A 93 8.10 -10.68 -20.67
CA LEU A 93 7.80 -10.06 -19.39
C LEU A 93 6.63 -10.75 -18.66
N PRO A 94 6.79 -11.13 -17.38
CA PRO A 94 5.73 -11.77 -16.62
C PRO A 94 4.68 -10.75 -16.19
N PHE A 95 3.72 -10.47 -17.06
CA PHE A 95 2.63 -9.50 -16.84
C PHE A 95 1.84 -9.76 -15.56
N ASN A 96 1.64 -11.03 -15.20
CA ASN A 96 0.98 -11.42 -13.96
C ASN A 96 1.74 -10.92 -12.72
N VAL A 97 3.08 -10.88 -12.77
CA VAL A 97 3.93 -10.33 -11.70
C VAL A 97 3.91 -8.80 -11.69
N LEU A 98 3.82 -8.16 -12.85
CA LEU A 98 3.60 -6.71 -12.95
C LEU A 98 2.29 -6.30 -12.27
N ILE A 99 1.20 -7.00 -12.58
CA ILE A 99 -0.09 -6.77 -11.94
C ILE A 99 -0.01 -7.04 -10.42
N ALA A 100 0.72 -8.07 -9.99
CA ALA A 100 0.94 -8.36 -8.57
C ALA A 100 1.69 -7.23 -7.85
N SER A 101 2.75 -6.70 -8.49
CA SER A 101 3.52 -5.55 -8.00
C SER A 101 2.62 -4.33 -7.81
N ASP A 102 1.79 -4.00 -8.80
CA ASP A 102 0.88 -2.86 -8.74
C ASP A 102 -0.13 -2.99 -7.59
N HIS A 103 -0.72 -4.17 -7.39
CA HIS A 103 -1.65 -4.40 -6.29
C HIS A 103 -0.97 -4.38 -4.92
N ALA A 104 0.28 -4.85 -4.83
CA ALA A 104 1.09 -4.74 -3.64
C ALA A 104 1.35 -3.26 -3.27
N VAL A 105 1.56 -2.37 -4.25
CA VAL A 105 1.66 -0.92 -4.00
C VAL A 105 0.30 -0.33 -3.63
N TYR A 106 -0.68 -0.45 -4.52
CA TYR A 106 -1.96 0.26 -4.38
C TYR A 106 -2.75 -0.21 -3.16
N ILE A 107 -3.00 -1.51 -3.04
CA ILE A 107 -3.73 -2.01 -1.88
C ILE A 107 -2.78 -2.18 -0.69
N GLY A 108 -1.65 -2.82 -0.92
CA GLY A 108 -0.75 -3.20 0.16
C GLY A 108 -0.15 -1.99 0.89
N VAL A 109 0.24 -0.94 0.15
CA VAL A 109 0.84 0.26 0.74
C VAL A 109 -0.20 1.38 0.89
N ILE A 110 -0.75 1.87 -0.23
CA ILE A 110 -1.56 3.10 -0.23
C ILE A 110 -2.86 2.89 0.55
N THR A 111 -3.62 1.84 0.24
CA THR A 111 -4.89 1.58 0.93
C THR A 111 -4.69 1.29 2.41
N ASN A 112 -3.66 0.53 2.81
CA ASN A 112 -3.36 0.35 4.23
C ASN A 112 -3.05 1.69 4.92
N ILE A 113 -2.20 2.56 4.35
CA ILE A 113 -1.90 3.88 4.94
C ILE A 113 -3.18 4.70 5.09
N ILE A 114 -4.04 4.74 4.06
CA ILE A 114 -5.30 5.47 4.08
C ILE A 114 -6.24 4.91 5.16
N LEU A 115 -6.44 3.59 5.22
CA LEU A 115 -7.28 2.95 6.22
C LEU A 115 -6.76 3.18 7.64
N GLY A 116 -5.44 3.13 7.84
CA GLY A 116 -4.79 3.45 9.10
C GLY A 116 -5.07 4.89 9.54
N LEU A 117 -4.88 5.86 8.64
CA LEU A 117 -5.16 7.27 8.90
C LEU A 117 -6.65 7.52 9.18
N LEU A 118 -7.54 7.03 8.32
CA LEU A 118 -8.99 7.21 8.48
C LEU A 118 -9.51 6.53 9.74
N SER A 119 -8.95 5.39 10.13
CA SER A 119 -9.32 4.72 11.39
C SER A 119 -8.94 5.56 12.60
N VAL A 120 -7.77 6.22 12.58
CA VAL A 120 -7.34 7.13 13.65
C VAL A 120 -8.21 8.39 13.71
N LEU A 121 -8.60 8.94 12.57
CA LEU A 121 -9.28 10.23 12.48
C LEU A 121 -10.80 10.10 12.67
N VAL A 122 -11.41 9.08 12.07
CA VAL A 122 -12.87 8.96 11.94
C VAL A 122 -13.45 7.87 12.83
N LEU A 123 -12.75 6.75 13.01
CA LEU A 123 -13.28 5.58 13.73
C LEU A 123 -12.95 5.59 15.24
N ARG A 124 -12.65 6.77 15.82
CA ARG A 124 -12.41 6.87 17.26
C ARG A 124 -13.65 6.44 18.04
N GLY A 125 -13.48 5.50 18.96
CA GLY A 125 -14.56 4.91 19.76
C GLY A 125 -15.45 3.90 19.02
N ALA A 126 -15.15 3.55 17.77
CA ALA A 126 -15.83 2.46 17.08
C ALA A 126 -15.49 1.09 17.71
N ALA A 127 -16.34 0.09 17.45
CA ALA A 127 -16.13 -1.25 18.00
C ALA A 127 -14.82 -1.86 17.49
N ALA A 128 -13.96 -2.29 18.41
CA ALA A 128 -12.63 -2.84 18.12
C ALA A 128 -12.64 -4.01 17.11
N TRP A 129 -13.70 -4.81 17.09
CA TRP A 129 -13.79 -5.92 16.14
C TRP A 129 -13.83 -5.45 14.66
N ILE A 130 -14.39 -4.26 14.38
CA ILE A 130 -14.47 -3.70 13.02
C ILE A 130 -13.06 -3.46 12.49
N GLY A 131 -12.20 -2.82 13.29
CA GLY A 131 -10.81 -2.57 12.93
C GLY A 131 -10.03 -3.86 12.67
N HIS A 132 -10.35 -4.94 13.39
CA HIS A 132 -9.70 -6.23 13.18
C HIS A 132 -10.18 -6.93 11.90
N VAL A 133 -11.49 -6.95 11.63
CA VAL A 133 -12.05 -7.54 10.41
C VAL A 133 -11.56 -6.79 9.17
N VAL A 134 -11.54 -5.46 9.21
CA VAL A 134 -11.02 -4.65 8.10
C VAL A 134 -9.55 -4.92 7.86
N PHE A 135 -8.74 -4.91 8.92
CA PHE A 135 -7.31 -5.17 8.81
C PHE A 135 -7.00 -6.57 8.24
N LEU A 136 -7.63 -7.62 8.77
CA LEU A 136 -7.41 -8.99 8.32
C LEU A 136 -7.97 -9.23 6.93
N GLY A 137 -9.21 -8.80 6.65
CA GLY A 137 -9.86 -9.06 5.37
C GLY A 137 -9.11 -8.39 4.20
N VAL A 138 -8.61 -7.16 4.39
CA VAL A 138 -7.78 -6.49 3.38
C VAL A 138 -6.45 -7.21 3.21
N ASN A 139 -5.71 -7.46 4.30
CA ASN A 139 -4.34 -7.97 4.18
C ASN A 139 -4.27 -9.46 3.82
N LEU A 140 -5.12 -10.31 4.40
CA LEU A 140 -5.19 -11.73 4.03
C LEU A 140 -5.76 -11.90 2.62
N GLY A 141 -6.81 -11.14 2.27
CA GLY A 141 -7.35 -11.12 0.90
C GLY A 141 -6.28 -10.72 -0.12
N LEU A 142 -5.48 -9.69 0.19
CA LEU A 142 -4.38 -9.25 -0.66
C LEU A 142 -3.25 -10.29 -0.75
N VAL A 143 -2.86 -10.93 0.36
CA VAL A 143 -1.85 -12.01 0.33
C VAL A 143 -2.29 -13.12 -0.63
N VAL A 144 -3.53 -13.60 -0.48
CA VAL A 144 -4.09 -14.64 -1.35
C VAL A 144 -4.12 -14.15 -2.80
N PHE A 145 -4.60 -12.93 -3.05
CA PHE A 145 -4.70 -12.39 -4.40
C PHE A 145 -3.34 -12.23 -5.10
N VAL A 146 -2.35 -11.66 -4.41
CA VAL A 146 -0.98 -11.50 -4.93
C VAL A 146 -0.33 -12.85 -5.21
N ILE A 147 -0.49 -13.85 -4.33
CA ILE A 147 -0.02 -15.20 -4.61
C ILE A 147 -0.68 -15.73 -5.88
N GLY A 148 -2.00 -15.60 -6.00
CA GLY A 148 -2.76 -16.05 -7.18
C GLY A 148 -2.34 -15.35 -8.48
N LEU A 149 -1.89 -14.10 -8.41
CA LEU A 149 -1.29 -13.40 -9.55
C LEU A 149 0.10 -13.95 -9.88
N ILE A 150 0.98 -14.12 -8.89
CA ILE A 150 2.35 -14.62 -9.11
C ILE A 150 2.34 -16.03 -9.71
N VAL A 151 1.49 -16.93 -9.20
CA VAL A 151 1.35 -18.30 -9.73
C VAL A 151 0.35 -18.42 -10.89
N ASP A 152 -0.16 -17.29 -11.37
CA ASP A 152 -1.17 -17.16 -12.42
C ASP A 152 -2.36 -18.13 -12.35
N THR A 153 -2.94 -18.28 -11.16
CA THR A 153 -4.01 -19.25 -10.90
C THR A 153 -5.35 -18.53 -10.70
N ALA A 154 -6.33 -18.80 -11.57
CA ALA A 154 -7.64 -18.14 -11.54
C ALA A 154 -8.43 -18.44 -10.25
N GLU A 155 -8.31 -19.66 -9.73
CA GLU A 155 -8.98 -20.16 -8.54
C GLU A 155 -8.61 -19.34 -7.31
N ILE A 156 -7.31 -19.06 -7.13
CA ILE A 156 -6.79 -18.28 -6.00
C ILE A 156 -7.22 -16.81 -6.12
N LYS A 157 -7.12 -16.25 -7.35
CA LYS A 157 -7.55 -14.86 -7.64
C LYS A 157 -9.03 -14.64 -7.29
N ARG A 158 -9.88 -15.64 -7.58
CA ARG A 158 -11.33 -15.62 -7.29
C ARG A 158 -11.68 -15.69 -5.80
N ILE A 159 -10.73 -15.98 -4.92
CA ILE A 159 -10.93 -15.92 -3.47
C ILE A 159 -10.41 -14.59 -2.92
N GLY A 160 -9.16 -14.24 -3.25
CA GLY A 160 -8.51 -13.06 -2.69
C GLY A 160 -9.20 -11.75 -3.09
N ALA A 161 -9.56 -11.59 -4.37
CA ALA A 161 -10.17 -10.35 -4.85
C ALA A 161 -11.54 -10.07 -4.21
N PRO A 162 -12.50 -11.01 -4.15
CA PRO A 162 -13.78 -10.75 -3.50
C PRO A 162 -13.67 -10.50 -1.99
N VAL A 163 -12.83 -11.26 -1.27
CA VAL A 163 -12.64 -11.07 0.18
C VAL A 163 -12.14 -9.65 0.47
N MET A 164 -11.11 -9.22 -0.24
CA MET A 164 -10.56 -7.88 -0.14
C MET A 164 -11.58 -6.81 -0.54
N GLY A 165 -12.26 -6.98 -1.69
CA GLY A 165 -13.24 -6.02 -2.20
C GLY A 165 -14.43 -5.82 -1.25
N VAL A 166 -15.03 -6.91 -0.75
CA VAL A 166 -16.12 -6.84 0.23
C VAL A 166 -15.65 -6.18 1.52
N THR A 167 -14.45 -6.52 2.00
CA THR A 167 -13.89 -5.90 3.22
C THR A 167 -13.72 -4.38 3.05
N LEU A 168 -13.23 -3.94 1.89
CA LEU A 168 -13.08 -2.51 1.60
C LEU A 168 -14.42 -1.79 1.54
N LEU A 169 -15.44 -2.39 0.91
CA LEU A 169 -16.79 -1.82 0.88
C LEU A 169 -17.38 -1.68 2.29
N VAL A 170 -17.20 -2.71 3.13
CA VAL A 170 -17.63 -2.67 4.54
C VAL A 170 -16.89 -1.58 5.32
N ALA A 171 -15.57 -1.47 5.15
CA ALA A 171 -14.77 -0.42 5.77
C ALA A 171 -15.25 0.97 5.38
N LEU A 172 -15.50 1.19 4.08
CA LEU A 172 -16.02 2.45 3.56
C LEU A 172 -17.41 2.77 4.10
N ALA A 173 -18.30 1.79 4.20
CA ALA A 173 -19.62 1.99 4.76
C ALA A 173 -19.56 2.47 6.23
N PHE A 174 -18.73 1.83 7.06
CA PHE A 174 -18.52 2.27 8.45
C PHE A 174 -17.91 3.66 8.54
N LEU A 175 -16.91 3.95 7.71
CA LEU A 175 -16.28 5.27 7.64
C LEU A 175 -17.29 6.35 7.24
N ALA A 176 -18.13 6.10 6.23
CA ALA A 176 -19.14 7.03 5.76
C ALA A 176 -20.20 7.30 6.83
N VAL A 177 -20.77 6.25 7.45
CA VAL A 177 -21.76 6.40 8.53
C VAL A 177 -21.18 7.20 9.69
N ARG A 178 -19.94 6.91 10.08
CA ARG A 178 -19.30 7.60 11.21
C ARG A 178 -18.99 9.06 10.89
N ALA A 179 -18.50 9.34 9.69
CA ALA A 179 -18.25 10.70 9.21
C ALA A 179 -19.55 11.53 9.19
N TRP A 180 -20.65 10.98 8.68
CA TRP A 180 -21.95 11.67 8.69
C TRP A 180 -22.50 11.90 10.09
N SER A 181 -22.33 10.95 11.01
CA SER A 181 -22.76 11.13 12.40
C SER A 181 -21.93 12.17 13.19
N SER A 182 -20.81 12.63 12.63
CA SER A 182 -19.89 13.56 13.28
C SER A 182 -19.92 14.95 12.63
N ALA A 183 -20.85 15.22 11.69
CA ALA A 183 -21.03 16.54 11.11
C ALA A 183 -21.55 17.52 12.19
N PRO A 184 -21.03 18.76 12.28
CA PRO A 184 -21.48 19.72 13.27
C PRO A 184 -22.97 20.03 13.10
N ASP A 185 -23.69 20.06 14.21
CA ASP A 185 -25.06 20.54 14.25
C ASP A 185 -25.02 22.04 13.90
N THR A 186 -25.64 22.45 12.80
CA THR A 186 -25.63 23.86 12.34
C THR A 186 -26.37 24.81 13.29
N SER A 187 -26.88 24.30 14.42
CA SER A 187 -27.54 25.04 15.49
C SER A 187 -26.59 25.96 16.28
N GLU A 188 -25.27 25.70 16.29
CA GLU A 188 -24.29 26.61 16.93
C GLU A 188 -24.04 27.90 16.12
N LEU A 189 -24.40 27.94 14.83
CA LEU A 189 -24.28 29.13 13.98
C LEU A 189 -25.50 30.06 14.07
N ASP A 190 -26.60 29.60 14.68
CA ASP A 190 -27.83 30.37 14.90
C ASP A 190 -27.94 30.91 16.34
N ALA A 191 -26.85 30.88 17.11
CA ALA A 191 -26.85 31.50 18.44
C ALA A 191 -27.11 33.02 18.31
N PRO A 192 -28.18 33.56 18.91
CA PRO A 192 -28.51 34.96 18.77
C PRO A 192 -27.40 35.84 19.34
N GLU A 193 -27.01 36.85 18.56
CA GLU A 193 -26.02 37.85 18.92
C GLU A 193 -26.38 38.45 20.30
N PRO A 194 -25.46 38.51 21.27
CA PRO A 194 -25.78 39.01 22.59
C PRO A 194 -26.14 40.49 22.49
N ASP A 195 -27.36 40.83 22.93
CA ASP A 195 -27.88 42.19 22.98
C ASP A 195 -26.84 43.13 23.63
N SER A 196 -26.43 44.14 22.87
CA SER A 196 -25.48 45.16 23.31
C SER A 196 -26.22 46.18 24.18
N THR A 197 -26.11 46.01 25.50
CA THR A 197 -26.48 47.03 26.51
C THR A 197 -25.26 47.77 27.01
#